data_AF-A0A3S3P526-F1
#
_entry.id   AF-A0A3S3P526-F1
#
_cell.length_a   1.000
_cell.length_b   1.000
_cell.length_c   1.000
_cell.angle_alpha   90.00
_cell.angle_beta   90.00
_cell.angle_gamma   90.00
#
_symmetry.space_group_name_H-M   'P 1'
#
loop_
_entity.id
_entity.type
_entity.pdbx_description
1 polymer ?
#
loop_
_entity_poly.entity_id
_entity_poly.type
_entity_poly.pdbx_seq_one_letter_code
_entity_poly.pdbx_strand_id
1 'polypeptide(L)'
;MQAARDALIFLLRWFERFPRYRQRDFYIAGESYAGHYVPQLAKKIHDNNKVSSNPFINLKGFPVGNAVIDNQYDSIGTVTYWWSHAIISDATYQSIHSLCNFTGTSNTPACDHAINYAMNHEFGNID
;
A
#
# COMPACT_ATOMS: atom_id res chain seq x y z
N MET A 1 -3.47 14.87 3.51
CA MET A 1 -3.48 14.06 2.27
C MET A 1 -3.96 14.91 1.10
N GLN A 2 -3.04 15.45 0.30
CA GLN A 2 -3.36 16.28 -0.86
C GLN A 2 -3.89 15.44 -2.03
N ALA A 3 -3.20 14.33 -2.34
CA ALA A 3 -3.55 13.43 -3.44
C ALA A 3 -5.01 12.93 -3.40
N ALA A 4 -5.50 12.47 -2.24
CA ALA A 4 -6.89 11.99 -2.13
C ALA A 4 -7.94 13.10 -2.33
N ARG A 5 -7.61 14.35 -1.95
CA ARG A 5 -8.50 15.50 -2.19
C ARG A 5 -8.54 15.85 -3.69
N ASP A 6 -7.39 15.91 -4.32
CA ASP A 6 -7.29 16.26 -5.75
C ASP A 6 -7.92 15.18 -6.63
N ALA A 7 -7.74 13.90 -6.28
CA ALA A 7 -8.39 12.79 -6.95
C ALA A 7 -9.92 12.82 -6.79
N LEU A 8 -10.44 13.19 -5.62
CA LEU A 8 -11.88 13.42 -5.45
C LEU A 8 -12.36 14.56 -6.36
N ILE A 9 -11.69 15.71 -6.35
CA ILE A 9 -12.04 16.85 -7.22
C ILE A 9 -12.05 16.43 -8.69
N PHE A 10 -11.02 15.72 -9.12
CA PHE A 10 -10.95 15.14 -10.46
C PHE A 10 -12.18 14.29 -10.77
N LEU A 11 -12.55 13.35 -9.90
CA LEU A 11 -13.70 12.47 -10.12
C LEU A 11 -15.02 13.26 -10.19
N LEU A 12 -15.23 14.23 -9.30
CA LEU A 12 -16.43 15.08 -9.33
C LEU A 12 -16.54 15.81 -10.69
N ARG A 13 -15.45 16.44 -11.15
CA ARG A 13 -15.41 17.11 -12.47
C ARG A 13 -15.55 16.13 -13.63
N TRP A 14 -15.00 14.92 -13.50
CA TRP A 14 -15.12 13.88 -14.51
C TRP A 14 -16.58 13.43 -14.66
N PHE A 15 -17.31 13.23 -13.56
CA PHE A 15 -18.74 12.90 -13.60
C PHE A 15 -19.64 14.07 -14.04
N GLU A 16 -19.18 15.31 -13.88
CA GLU A 16 -19.81 16.48 -14.52
C GLU A 16 -19.69 16.41 -16.05
N ARG A 17 -18.47 16.13 -16.55
CA ARG A 17 -18.20 16.02 -18.00
C ARG A 17 -18.78 14.77 -18.65
N PHE A 18 -18.89 13.67 -17.90
CA PHE A 18 -19.36 12.38 -18.39
C PHE A 18 -20.60 11.88 -17.60
N PRO A 19 -21.74 12.59 -17.67
CA PRO A 19 -22.90 12.33 -16.82
C PRO A 19 -23.52 10.94 -17.01
N ARG A 20 -23.34 10.34 -18.20
CA ARG A 20 -23.76 8.97 -18.55
C ARG A 20 -23.20 7.86 -17.65
N TYR A 21 -22.17 8.14 -16.85
CA TYR A 21 -21.56 7.20 -15.92
C TYR A 21 -22.01 7.37 -14.46
N ARG A 22 -22.75 8.43 -14.10
CA ARG A 22 -23.07 8.78 -12.70
C ARG A 22 -23.80 7.68 -11.91
N GLN A 23 -24.65 6.91 -12.58
CA GLN A 23 -25.44 5.85 -11.94
C GLN A 23 -24.77 4.48 -11.99
N ARG A 24 -23.61 4.36 -12.65
CA ARG A 24 -22.93 3.07 -12.75
C ARG A 24 -22.30 2.69 -11.43
N ASP A 25 -22.23 1.39 -11.20
CA ASP A 25 -21.39 0.85 -10.13
C ASP A 25 -19.94 1.27 -10.37
N PHE A 26 -19.35 1.88 -9.36
CA PHE A 26 -18.01 2.46 -9.44
C PHE A 26 -17.08 1.72 -8.48
N TYR A 27 -15.90 1.38 -8.97
CA TYR A 27 -14.84 0.72 -8.22
C TYR A 27 -13.54 1.47 -8.40
N ILE A 28 -12.71 1.51 -7.36
CA ILE A 28 -11.36 2.07 -7.44
C ILE A 28 -10.38 0.93 -7.14
N ALA A 29 -9.55 0.58 -8.11
CA ALA A 29 -8.53 -0.43 -7.94
C ALA A 29 -7.14 0.20 -7.91
N GLY A 30 -6.18 -0.49 -7.29
CA GLY A 30 -4.78 -0.07 -7.32
C GLY A 30 -3.85 -1.14 -6.76
N GLU A 31 -2.55 -0.94 -6.97
CA GLU A 31 -1.49 -1.85 -6.56
C GLU A 31 -0.37 -1.13 -5.79
N SER A 32 0.41 -1.87 -4.99
CA SER A 32 1.61 -1.36 -4.32
C SER A 32 1.26 -0.20 -3.38
N TYR A 33 1.89 0.96 -3.53
CA TYR A 33 1.62 2.14 -2.70
C TYR A 33 0.17 2.65 -2.82
N ALA A 34 -0.59 2.18 -3.82
CA ALA A 34 -2.02 2.44 -3.90
C ALA A 34 -2.82 1.83 -2.74
N GLY A 35 -2.24 0.96 -1.92
CA GLY A 35 -2.77 0.60 -0.60
C GLY A 35 -3.00 1.82 0.31
N HIS A 36 -2.27 2.91 0.11
CA HIS A 36 -2.59 4.21 0.72
C HIS A 36 -3.59 5.00 -0.13
N TYR A 37 -3.40 5.12 -1.44
CA TYR A 37 -4.23 6.01 -2.26
C TYR A 37 -5.69 5.59 -2.34
N VAL A 38 -5.94 4.30 -2.57
CA VAL A 38 -7.26 3.76 -2.89
C VAL A 38 -8.21 3.84 -1.68
N PRO A 39 -7.85 3.36 -0.47
CA PRO A 39 -8.73 3.48 0.69
C PRO A 39 -8.96 4.93 1.12
N GLN A 40 -7.96 5.80 0.98
CA GLN A 40 -8.10 7.22 1.32
C GLN A 40 -9.05 7.94 0.37
N LEU A 41 -8.96 7.67 -0.94
CA LEU A 41 -9.90 8.20 -1.92
C LEU A 41 -11.30 7.63 -1.71
N ALA A 42 -11.42 6.32 -1.48
CA ALA A 42 -12.69 5.67 -1.16
C ALA A 42 -13.37 6.33 0.05
N LYS A 43 -12.61 6.59 1.12
CA LYS A 43 -13.09 7.35 2.28
C LYS A 43 -13.55 8.75 1.90
N LYS A 44 -12.79 9.49 1.08
CA LYS A 44 -13.17 10.83 0.64
C LYS A 44 -14.45 10.84 -0.17
N ILE A 45 -14.66 9.87 -1.05
CA ILE A 45 -15.92 9.70 -1.79
C ILE A 45 -17.07 9.39 -0.83
N HIS A 46 -16.88 8.45 0.08
CA HIS A 46 -17.90 8.08 1.08
C HIS A 46 -18.32 9.28 1.94
N ASP A 47 -17.35 10.03 2.45
CA ASP A 47 -17.61 11.23 3.26
C ASP A 47 -18.28 12.33 2.42
N ASN A 48 -17.86 12.54 1.16
CA ASN A 48 -18.49 13.50 0.26
C ASN A 48 -19.95 13.15 -0.04
N ASN A 49 -20.24 11.88 -0.32
CA ASN A 49 -21.59 11.40 -0.61
C ASN A 49 -22.57 11.59 0.55
N LYS A 50 -22.08 11.62 1.81
CA LYS A 50 -22.91 11.92 2.99
C LYS A 50 -23.32 13.39 3.07
N VAL A 51 -22.53 14.30 2.52
CA VAL A 51 -22.73 15.74 2.60
C VAL A 51 -23.37 16.32 1.33
N SER A 52 -23.05 15.74 0.16
CA SER A 52 -23.57 16.15 -1.14
C SER A 52 -23.97 14.93 -1.98
N SER A 53 -25.14 15.01 -2.61
CA SER A 53 -25.64 14.02 -3.56
C SER A 53 -25.37 14.40 -5.03
N ASN A 54 -24.63 15.48 -5.30
CA ASN A 54 -24.39 15.94 -6.67
C ASN A 54 -22.91 16.35 -6.92
N PRO A 55 -22.15 15.59 -7.75
CA PRO A 55 -22.48 14.25 -8.24
C PRO A 55 -22.31 13.19 -7.13
N PHE A 56 -23.33 12.37 -6.92
CA PHE A 56 -23.22 11.14 -6.13
C PHE A 56 -22.39 10.11 -6.89
N ILE A 57 -21.35 9.57 -6.25
CA ILE A 57 -20.52 8.49 -6.83
C ILE A 57 -20.94 7.18 -6.20
N ASN A 58 -21.55 6.27 -6.99
CA ASN A 58 -22.03 4.96 -6.53
C ASN A 58 -20.88 3.96 -6.30
N LEU A 59 -20.02 4.26 -5.32
CA LEU A 59 -18.87 3.45 -4.94
C LEU A 59 -19.32 2.11 -4.34
N LYS A 60 -18.91 1.00 -4.97
CA LYS A 60 -19.27 -0.36 -4.55
C LYS A 60 -18.13 -1.13 -3.88
N GLY A 61 -16.89 -0.75 -4.15
CA GLY A 61 -15.74 -1.43 -3.57
C GLY A 61 -14.42 -0.83 -4.03
N PHE A 62 -13.33 -1.29 -3.41
CA PHE A 62 -12.01 -0.76 -3.68
C PHE A 62 -10.92 -1.85 -3.56
N PRO A 63 -10.81 -2.78 -4.53
CA PRO A 63 -9.80 -3.85 -4.45
C PRO A 63 -8.37 -3.28 -4.51
N VAL A 64 -7.48 -3.81 -3.68
CA VAL A 64 -6.06 -3.46 -3.66
C VAL A 64 -5.20 -4.72 -3.81
N GLY A 65 -4.20 -4.68 -4.70
CA GLY A 65 -3.29 -5.79 -4.97
C GLY A 65 -1.88 -5.48 -4.46
N ASN A 66 -1.18 -6.49 -3.90
CA ASN A 66 0.20 -6.40 -3.42
C ASN A 66 0.50 -5.07 -2.70
N ALA A 67 -0.42 -4.69 -1.82
CA ALA A 67 -0.55 -3.32 -1.36
C ALA A 67 0.28 -3.06 -0.10
N VAL A 68 0.84 -1.86 0.03
CA VAL A 68 1.34 -1.37 1.32
C VAL A 68 0.14 -1.00 2.18
N ILE A 69 -0.05 -1.70 3.29
CA ILE A 69 -1.21 -1.58 4.18
C ILE A 69 -0.75 -1.11 5.56
N ASP A 70 0.24 -1.81 6.12
CA ASP A 70 0.78 -1.54 7.44
C ASP A 70 2.26 -1.89 7.46
N ASN A 71 3.12 -0.88 7.63
CA ASN A 71 4.57 -1.04 7.51
C ASN A 71 5.13 -2.12 8.44
N GLN A 72 4.56 -2.33 9.63
CA GLN A 72 5.05 -3.34 10.56
C GLN A 72 4.78 -4.73 10.00
N TYR A 73 3.53 -5.02 9.68
CA TYR A 73 3.15 -6.35 9.19
C TYR A 73 3.71 -6.63 7.79
N ASP A 74 3.75 -5.62 6.91
CA ASP A 74 4.32 -5.74 5.58
C ASP A 74 5.82 -6.03 5.64
N SER A 75 6.57 -5.38 6.55
CA SER A 75 8.01 -5.62 6.71
C SER A 75 8.30 -7.01 7.28
N ILE A 76 7.57 -7.42 8.33
CA ILE A 76 7.70 -8.78 8.91
C ILE A 76 7.36 -9.83 7.86
N GLY A 77 6.25 -9.64 7.12
CA GLY A 77 5.81 -10.54 6.07
C GLY A 77 6.83 -10.63 4.93
N THR A 78 7.42 -9.51 4.53
CA THR A 78 8.44 -9.45 3.48
C THR A 78 9.70 -10.24 3.86
N VAL A 79 10.25 -10.02 5.05
CA VAL A 79 11.45 -10.74 5.53
C VAL A 79 11.17 -12.23 5.71
N THR A 80 9.98 -12.58 6.21
CA THR A 80 9.55 -13.99 6.33
C THR A 80 9.36 -14.64 4.97
N TYR A 81 8.82 -13.91 3.98
CA TYR A 81 8.70 -14.39 2.61
C TYR A 81 10.07 -14.68 2.00
N TRP A 82 11.05 -13.78 2.18
CA TRP A 82 12.42 -14.01 1.71
C TRP A 82 13.01 -15.30 2.30
N TRP A 83 12.86 -15.52 3.60
CA TRP A 83 13.41 -16.72 4.25
C TRP A 83 12.69 -18.00 3.80
N SER A 84 11.35 -18.02 3.87
CA SER A 84 10.56 -19.21 3.53
C SER A 84 10.65 -19.65 2.06
N HIS A 85 11.07 -18.75 1.16
CA HIS A 85 11.26 -19.02 -0.25
C HIS A 85 12.74 -19.18 -0.63
N ALA A 86 13.61 -19.39 0.36
CA ALA A 86 15.03 -19.64 0.15
C ALA A 86 15.68 -18.49 -0.67
N ILE A 87 15.36 -17.25 -0.30
CA ILE A 87 15.99 -16.03 -0.85
C ILE A 87 17.09 -15.52 0.10
N ILE A 88 16.98 -15.82 1.40
CA ILE A 88 17.97 -15.47 2.44
C ILE A 88 18.25 -16.65 3.36
N SER A 89 19.41 -16.64 4.01
CA SER A 89 19.84 -17.67 4.96
C SER A 89 19.16 -17.55 6.34
N ASP A 90 19.18 -18.64 7.12
CA ASP A 90 18.72 -18.64 8.52
C ASP A 90 19.45 -17.57 9.36
N ALA A 91 20.75 -17.39 9.12
CA ALA A 91 21.58 -16.42 9.84
C ALA A 91 21.14 -14.98 9.51
N THR A 92 20.89 -14.68 8.24
CA THR A 92 20.42 -13.36 7.81
C THR A 92 19.01 -13.08 8.30
N TYR A 93 18.11 -14.07 8.25
CA TYR A 93 16.77 -13.96 8.82
C TYR A 93 16.80 -13.62 10.32
N GLN A 94 17.59 -14.35 11.12
CA GLN A 94 17.75 -14.08 12.55
C GLN A 94 18.41 -12.71 12.83
N SER A 95 19.39 -12.33 12.00
CA SER A 95 20.06 -11.02 12.09
C SER A 95 19.06 -9.88 11.88
N ILE A 96 18.25 -9.93 10.82
CA ILE A 96 17.23 -8.91 10.54
C ILE A 96 16.20 -8.86 11.68
N HIS A 97 15.70 -10.02 12.14
CA HIS A 97 14.71 -10.08 13.22
C HIS A 97 15.22 -9.55 14.57
N SER A 98 16.51 -9.65 14.84
CA SER A 98 17.12 -9.15 16.09
C SER A 98 17.51 -7.68 16.01
N LEU A 99 17.93 -7.19 14.84
CA LEU A 99 18.45 -5.83 14.66
C LEU A 99 17.38 -4.81 14.26
N CYS A 100 16.30 -5.24 13.60
CA CYS A 100 15.26 -4.36 13.08
C CYS A 100 14.10 -4.20 14.05
N ASN A 101 13.72 -2.95 14.34
CA ASN A 101 12.47 -2.65 15.03
C ASN A 101 11.34 -2.41 14.02
N PHE A 102 10.54 -3.44 13.75
CA PHE A 102 9.43 -3.38 12.80
C PHE A 102 8.29 -2.43 13.19
N THR A 103 8.25 -1.96 14.45
CA THR A 103 7.28 -0.95 14.90
C THR A 103 7.78 0.49 14.72
N GLY A 104 9.07 0.65 14.40
CA GLY A 104 9.72 1.95 14.26
C GLY A 104 9.38 2.66 12.95
N THR A 105 9.47 3.99 12.96
CA THR A 105 9.31 4.82 11.74
C THR A 105 10.60 4.94 10.93
N SER A 106 11.72 4.42 11.46
CA SER A 106 13.05 4.50 10.87
C SER A 106 13.91 3.34 11.34
N ASN A 107 14.80 2.88 10.47
CA ASN A 107 15.75 1.84 10.79
C ASN A 107 17.00 2.38 11.49
N THR A 108 17.65 1.51 12.25
CA THR A 108 19.01 1.75 12.74
C THR A 108 20.01 1.41 11.63
N PRO A 109 21.23 1.99 11.64
CA PRO A 109 22.27 1.61 10.67
C PRO A 109 22.60 0.12 10.68
N ALA A 110 22.46 -0.56 11.83
CA ALA A 110 22.65 -1.99 11.95
C ALA A 110 21.55 -2.79 11.23
N CYS A 111 20.28 -2.38 11.38
CA CYS A 111 19.17 -2.96 10.62
C CYS A 111 19.34 -2.73 9.12
N ASP A 112 19.68 -1.50 8.71
CA ASP A 112 19.91 -1.18 7.29
C ASP A 112 21.06 -2.01 6.71
N HIS A 113 22.14 -2.22 7.47
CA HIS A 113 23.23 -3.09 7.05
C HIS A 113 22.76 -4.55 6.86
N ALA A 114 21.97 -5.09 7.79
CA ALA A 114 21.45 -6.45 7.68
C ALA A 114 20.53 -6.64 6.46
N ILE A 115 19.63 -5.69 6.21
CA ILE A 115 18.75 -5.70 5.03
C ILE A 115 19.57 -5.55 3.74
N ASN A 116 20.53 -4.63 3.71
CA ASN A 116 21.39 -4.44 2.54
C ASN A 116 22.26 -5.66 2.25
N TYR A 117 22.75 -6.35 3.29
CA TYR A 117 23.50 -7.58 3.12
C TYR A 117 22.64 -8.65 2.43
N ALA A 118 21.41 -8.86 2.93
CA ALA A 118 20.45 -9.78 2.31
C ALA A 118 20.24 -9.48 0.82
N MET A 119 19.90 -8.24 0.50
CA MET A 119 19.55 -7.83 -0.86
C MET A 119 20.72 -7.89 -1.85
N ASN A 120 21.95 -7.58 -1.41
CA ASN A 120 23.10 -7.45 -2.30
C ASN A 120 23.98 -8.70 -2.37
N HIS A 121 23.88 -9.60 -1.39
CA HIS A 121 24.76 -10.77 -1.30
C HIS A 121 24.03 -12.11 -1.33
N GLU A 122 22.80 -12.22 -0.80
CA GLU A 122 22.09 -13.50 -0.70
C GLU A 122 21.03 -13.69 -1.78
N PHE A 123 20.40 -12.61 -2.25
CA PHE A 123 19.32 -12.73 -3.25
C PHE A 123 19.83 -13.43 -4.51
N GLY A 124 19.34 -14.65 -4.74
CA GLY A 124 19.72 -15.50 -5.88
C GLY A 124 21.02 -16.30 -5.69
N ASN A 125 21.68 -16.22 -4.53
CA ASN A 125 22.93 -16.92 -4.21
C ASN A 125 22.94 -17.40 -2.75
N ILE A 126 22.00 -18.27 -2.39
CA ILE A 126 21.94 -18.92 -1.07
C ILE A 126 22.47 -20.36 -1.17
N ASP A 127 23.75 -20.49 -1.50
CA ASP A 127 24.46 -21.78 -1.51
C ASP A 127 25.23 -22.00 -0.20
#